data_AF-A0A354X366-F1
#
_entry.id   AF-A0A354X366-F1
#
_cell.length_a   1.000
_cell.length_b   1.000
_cell.length_c   1.000
_cell.angle_alpha   90.00
_cell.angle_beta   90.00
_cell.angle_gamma   90.00
#
_symmetry.space_group_name_H-M   'P 1'
#
loop_
_entity.id
_entity.type
_entity.pdbx_description
1 polymer ?
#
loop_
_entity_poly.entity_id
_entity_poly.type
_entity_poly.pdbx_seq_one_letter_code
_entity_poly.pdbx_strand_id
1 'polypeptide(L)'
;MSNKISGSEGNSYNKSSVEINARLEKRIRQLLLNEKLDEDIRNSLISQLNVLYKNDCLWNVVEEPEQNLYPNSQKFILFELLSAFNAHAGNGLVITTHSPYILNYLTLAIKAASIHCKKEELEQRLENIVPQRARVNSENVGIYEIDNDGKIRQLDKYLDIPSDENFLNVSLRETNKLFDDLLEIEDLCAQ
;
A
#
# COMPACT_ATOMS: atom_id res chain seq x y z
N MET A 1 18.96 38.26 22.26
CA MET A 1 19.76 37.39 21.37
C MET A 1 19.03 36.05 21.30
N SER A 2 18.06 35.90 20.40
CA SER A 2 18.24 35.26 19.09
C SER A 2 19.21 34.09 19.10
N ASN A 3 18.71 32.87 18.98
CA ASN A 3 18.79 32.19 17.69
C ASN A 3 17.77 31.04 17.60
N LYS A 4 16.88 31.18 16.61
CA LYS A 4 16.12 30.09 15.99
C LYS A 4 17.12 29.12 15.37
N ILE A 5 17.02 27.84 15.70
CA ILE A 5 17.63 26.77 14.92
C ILE A 5 16.51 26.25 14.02
N SER A 6 16.53 26.69 12.76
CA SER A 6 15.71 26.14 11.69
C SER A 6 16.33 24.82 11.24
N GLY A 7 15.72 23.71 11.65
CA GLY A 7 16.04 22.37 11.14
C GLY A 7 15.63 22.25 9.67
N SER A 8 16.62 22.27 8.80
CA SER A 8 16.51 22.07 7.35
C SER A 8 16.68 20.61 7.01
N GLU A 9 15.60 19.85 6.81
CA GLU A 9 15.71 18.50 6.23
C GLU A 9 14.48 18.05 5.41
N GLY A 10 13.65 19.00 4.94
CA GLY A 10 12.52 18.74 4.04
C GLY A 10 12.66 19.27 2.61
N ASN A 11 13.85 19.75 2.19
CA ASN A 11 13.95 20.76 1.12
C ASN A 11 14.47 20.25 -0.25
N SER A 12 14.75 18.96 -0.41
CA SER A 12 15.27 18.41 -1.68
C SER A 12 14.13 18.07 -2.66
N TYR A 13 13.08 17.40 -2.18
CA TYR A 13 11.94 16.99 -3.02
C TYR A 13 11.13 18.18 -3.55
N ASN A 14 10.92 19.20 -2.73
CA ASN A 14 10.25 20.44 -3.14
C ASN A 14 11.03 21.26 -4.17
N LYS A 15 12.37 21.18 -4.19
CA LYS A 15 13.15 21.91 -5.21
C LYS A 15 12.94 21.33 -6.60
N SER A 16 12.91 20.00 -6.74
CA SER A 16 12.77 19.37 -8.06
C SER A 16 11.37 19.56 -8.67
N SER A 17 10.30 19.44 -7.88
CA SER A 17 8.92 19.64 -8.34
C SER A 17 8.64 21.10 -8.70
N VAL A 18 9.13 22.04 -7.89
CA VAL A 18 9.05 23.48 -8.18
C VAL A 18 9.85 23.83 -9.44
N GLU A 19 11.03 23.26 -9.64
CA GLU A 19 11.83 23.50 -10.83
C GLU A 19 11.21 22.89 -12.10
N ILE A 20 10.63 21.70 -12.00
CA ILE A 20 9.88 21.04 -13.07
C ILE A 20 8.67 21.89 -13.48
N ASN A 21 7.90 22.37 -12.51
CA ASN A 21 6.75 23.25 -12.75
C ASN A 21 7.17 24.59 -13.37
N ALA A 22 8.25 25.21 -12.89
CA ALA A 22 8.78 26.44 -13.48
C ALA A 22 9.25 26.26 -14.93
N ARG A 23 9.83 25.10 -15.27
CA ARG A 23 10.22 24.74 -16.64
C ARG A 23 8.99 24.50 -17.53
N LEU A 24 7.95 23.85 -17.02
CA LEU A 24 6.68 23.67 -17.72
C LEU A 24 6.03 25.02 -18.04
N GLU A 25 5.89 25.90 -17.05
CA GLU A 25 5.33 27.24 -17.25
C GLU A 25 6.11 28.04 -18.29
N LYS A 26 7.44 27.98 -18.26
CA LYS A 26 8.30 28.66 -19.24
C LYS A 26 8.06 28.14 -20.66
N ARG A 27 7.92 26.82 -20.84
CA ARG A 27 7.64 26.20 -22.15
C ARG A 27 6.25 26.53 -22.66
N ILE A 28 5.22 26.50 -21.80
CA ILE A 28 3.85 26.90 -22.16
C ILE A 28 3.83 28.37 -22.61
N ARG A 29 4.48 29.27 -21.86
CA ARG A 29 4.57 30.69 -22.23
C ARG A 29 5.26 30.90 -23.59
N GLN A 30 6.33 30.16 -23.89
CA GLN A 30 7.01 30.23 -25.19
C GLN A 30 6.11 29.78 -26.35
N LEU A 31 5.28 28.76 -26.14
CA LEU A 31 4.33 28.28 -27.15
C LEU A 31 3.17 29.26 -27.36
N LEU A 32 2.67 29.89 -26.29
CA LEU A 32 1.60 30.89 -26.36
C LEU A 32 2.04 32.18 -27.08
N LEU A 33 3.31 32.59 -26.91
CA LEU A 33 3.87 33.79 -27.53
C LEU A 33 4.29 33.59 -29.00
N ASN A 34 4.21 32.37 -29.52
CA ASN A 34 4.64 32.08 -30.89
C ASN A 34 3.50 32.35 -31.89
N GLU A 35 3.49 33.54 -32.46
CA GLU A 35 2.50 34.00 -33.46
C GLU A 35 2.55 33.21 -34.78
N LYS A 36 3.60 32.42 -35.03
CA LYS A 36 3.71 31.57 -36.22
C LYS A 36 3.02 30.21 -36.07
N LEU A 37 2.58 29.85 -34.87
CA LEU A 37 1.85 28.61 -34.63
C LEU A 37 0.36 28.82 -34.81
N ASP A 38 -0.23 27.95 -35.61
CA ASP A 38 -1.67 27.77 -35.69
C ASP A 38 -2.27 27.35 -34.34
N GLU A 39 -3.50 27.78 -34.07
CA GLU A 39 -4.21 27.56 -32.79
C GLU A 39 -4.38 26.06 -32.48
N ASP A 40 -4.71 25.23 -33.49
CA ASP A 40 -4.93 23.80 -33.29
C ASP A 40 -3.63 23.07 -32.92
N ILE A 41 -2.52 23.46 -33.58
CA ILE A 41 -1.18 22.93 -33.27
C ILE A 41 -0.75 23.36 -31.87
N ARG A 42 -1.02 24.61 -31.49
CA ARG A 42 -0.71 25.15 -30.16
C ARG A 42 -1.43 24.38 -29.06
N ASN A 43 -2.73 24.15 -29.21
CA ASN A 43 -3.53 23.40 -28.24
C ASN A 43 -3.11 21.92 -28.16
N SER A 44 -2.72 21.32 -29.30
CA SER A 44 -2.15 19.97 -29.32
C SER A 44 -0.80 19.88 -28.57
N LEU A 45 0.08 20.86 -28.73
CA LEU A 45 1.38 20.87 -28.03
C LEU A 45 1.23 21.10 -26.53
N ILE A 46 0.29 21.95 -26.11
CA ILE A 46 0.00 22.18 -24.69
C ILE A 46 -0.55 20.92 -24.03
N SER A 47 -1.45 20.19 -24.70
CA SER A 47 -1.98 18.94 -24.15
C SER A 47 -0.90 17.85 -24.05
N GLN A 48 -0.01 17.74 -25.04
CA GLN A 48 1.15 16.86 -24.99
C GLN A 48 2.10 17.22 -23.84
N LEU A 49 2.36 18.50 -23.62
CA LEU A 49 3.15 18.95 -22.47
C LEU A 49 2.46 18.59 -21.15
N ASN A 50 1.16 18.76 -21.03
CA ASN A 50 0.46 18.41 -19.78
C ASN A 50 0.63 16.93 -19.43
N VAL A 51 0.54 16.03 -20.42
CA VAL A 51 0.77 14.59 -20.23
C VAL A 51 2.20 14.28 -19.75
N LEU A 52 3.20 14.99 -20.25
CA LEU A 52 4.61 14.75 -19.88
C LEU A 52 4.95 15.15 -18.44
N TYR A 53 4.17 16.06 -17.85
CA TYR A 53 4.47 16.67 -16.55
C TYR A 53 3.43 16.38 -15.47
N LYS A 54 2.32 15.72 -15.81
CA LYS A 54 1.27 15.34 -14.88
C LYS A 54 1.60 13.99 -14.26
N ASN A 55 1.88 13.98 -12.96
CA ASN A 55 2.03 12.75 -12.19
C ASN A 55 0.65 12.22 -11.81
N ASP A 56 0.08 11.37 -12.66
CA ASP A 56 -1.25 10.75 -12.43
C ASP A 56 -1.21 9.48 -11.56
N CYS A 57 -0.01 8.99 -11.23
CA CYS A 57 0.18 7.73 -10.53
C CYS A 57 1.19 7.86 -9.39
N LEU A 58 0.93 7.14 -8.30
CA LEU A 58 1.75 7.11 -7.09
C LEU A 58 2.27 5.69 -6.84
N TRP A 59 3.58 5.55 -6.73
CA TRP A 59 4.23 4.34 -6.22
C TRP A 59 4.59 4.56 -4.76
N ASN A 60 3.85 3.92 -3.86
CA ASN A 60 4.05 4.01 -2.43
C ASN A 60 4.90 2.83 -1.95
N VAL A 61 6.03 3.11 -1.30
CA VAL A 61 6.92 2.11 -0.71
C VAL A 61 6.92 2.35 0.78
N VAL A 62 6.38 1.40 1.54
CA VAL A 62 6.19 1.52 2.99
C VAL A 62 6.89 0.38 3.68
N GLU A 63 7.93 0.71 4.42
CA GLU A 63 8.70 -0.25 5.21
C GLU A 63 8.08 -0.39 6.60
N GLU A 64 7.81 -1.62 7.03
CA GLU A 64 7.29 -1.99 8.34
C GLU A 64 6.21 -1.02 8.90
N PRO A 65 5.08 -0.84 8.18
CA PRO A 65 4.00 0.06 8.61
C PRO A 65 3.45 -0.24 10.00
N GLU A 66 3.71 -1.44 10.53
CA GLU A 66 3.32 -1.91 11.85
C GLU A 66 4.18 -1.42 13.02
N GLN A 67 5.35 -0.81 12.79
CA GLN A 67 6.25 -0.45 13.89
C GLN A 67 5.53 0.46 14.90
N ASN A 68 5.62 0.09 16.18
CA ASN A 68 4.96 0.76 17.32
C ASN A 68 3.42 0.77 17.27
N LEU A 69 2.79 -0.10 16.48
CA LEU A 69 1.33 -0.18 16.38
C LEU A 69 0.77 -1.46 16.98
N TYR A 70 -0.32 -1.29 17.73
CA TYR A 70 -1.18 -2.40 18.13
C TYR A 70 -1.76 -3.12 16.91
N PRO A 71 -2.06 -4.42 16.99
CA PRO A 71 -2.62 -5.20 15.87
C PRO A 71 -3.85 -4.55 15.21
N ASN A 72 -4.76 -3.98 16.01
CA ASN A 72 -5.93 -3.29 15.49
C ASN A 72 -5.57 -2.03 14.67
N SER A 73 -4.51 -1.31 15.05
CA SER A 73 -4.04 -0.13 14.32
C SER A 73 -3.42 -0.48 12.98
N GLN A 74 -2.74 -1.63 12.90
CA GLN A 74 -2.15 -2.15 11.66
C GLN A 74 -3.22 -2.38 10.58
N LYS A 75 -4.42 -2.85 10.97
CA LYS A 75 -5.58 -2.96 10.08
C LYS A 75 -5.92 -1.65 9.39
N PHE A 76 -6.03 -0.56 10.16
CA PHE A 76 -6.45 0.74 9.65
C PHE A 76 -5.43 1.32 8.66
N ILE A 77 -4.14 1.22 8.99
CA ILE A 77 -3.07 1.69 8.09
C ILE A 77 -3.08 0.90 6.79
N LEU A 78 -3.15 -0.44 6.88
CA LEU A 78 -3.21 -1.27 5.68
C LEU A 78 -4.39 -0.86 4.79
N PHE A 79 -5.59 -0.69 5.36
CA PHE A 79 -6.77 -0.31 4.56
C PHE A 79 -6.65 1.07 3.94
N GLU A 80 -6.00 2.02 4.60
CA GLU A 80 -5.74 3.33 4.00
C GLU A 80 -4.72 3.25 2.86
N LEU A 81 -3.66 2.44 3.02
CA LEU A 81 -2.69 2.19 1.95
C LEU A 81 -3.34 1.52 0.74
N LEU A 82 -4.20 0.53 0.96
CA LEU A 82 -4.96 -0.12 -0.10
C LEU A 82 -5.95 0.83 -0.77
N SER A 83 -6.56 1.74 0.00
CA SER A 83 -7.44 2.78 -0.53
C SER A 83 -6.69 3.75 -1.45
N ALA A 84 -5.49 4.17 -1.04
CA ALA A 84 -4.63 5.02 -1.88
C ALA A 84 -4.17 4.28 -3.14
N PHE A 85 -3.82 2.99 -3.02
CA PHE A 85 -3.52 2.15 -4.17
C PHE A 85 -4.69 2.07 -5.15
N ASN A 86 -5.91 1.81 -4.66
CA ASN A 86 -7.10 1.69 -5.50
C ASN A 86 -7.61 3.02 -6.09
N ALA A 87 -7.08 4.17 -5.66
CA ALA A 87 -7.53 5.47 -6.15
C ALA A 87 -7.26 5.69 -7.65
N HIS A 88 -6.16 5.11 -8.18
CA HIS A 88 -5.81 5.17 -9.60
C HIS A 88 -5.18 3.86 -10.07
N ALA A 89 -5.57 3.39 -11.26
CA ALA A 89 -5.13 2.09 -11.80
C ALA A 89 -3.62 1.96 -12.04
N GLY A 90 -2.88 3.07 -12.14
CA GLY A 90 -1.42 3.06 -12.29
C GLY A 90 -0.64 3.21 -10.98
N ASN A 91 -1.33 3.26 -9.84
CA ASN A 91 -0.67 3.30 -8.54
C ASN A 91 0.00 1.97 -8.23
N GLY A 92 1.14 2.05 -7.56
CA GLY A 92 1.87 0.90 -7.04
C GLY A 92 1.97 0.97 -5.52
N LEU A 93 1.98 -0.19 -4.87
CA LEU A 93 2.18 -0.29 -3.43
C LEU A 93 3.15 -1.43 -3.15
N VAL A 94 4.22 -1.12 -2.43
CA VAL A 94 5.18 -2.09 -1.92
C VAL A 94 5.21 -1.96 -0.41
N ILE A 95 4.96 -3.07 0.29
CA ILE A 95 5.00 -3.13 1.74
C ILE A 95 6.02 -4.20 2.12
N THR A 96 6.91 -3.88 3.05
CA THR A 96 7.68 -4.89 3.79
C THR A 96 7.09 -5.01 5.19
N THR A 97 7.02 -6.23 5.72
CA THR A 97 6.39 -6.47 7.01
C THR A 97 6.98 -7.72 7.66
N HIS A 98 7.13 -7.66 8.97
CA HIS A 98 7.36 -8.82 9.83
C HIS A 98 6.09 -9.20 10.62
N SER A 99 4.99 -8.49 10.38
CA SER A 99 3.73 -8.72 11.08
C SER A 99 2.84 -9.73 10.37
N PRO A 100 2.50 -10.86 11.00
CA PRO A 100 1.47 -11.78 10.48
C PRO A 100 0.10 -11.11 10.37
N TYR A 101 -0.19 -10.07 11.17
CA TYR A 101 -1.47 -9.39 11.14
C TYR A 101 -1.69 -8.63 9.83
N ILE A 102 -0.66 -8.00 9.28
CA ILE A 102 -0.75 -7.30 7.98
C ILE A 102 -1.14 -8.31 6.89
N LEU A 103 -0.48 -9.46 6.86
CA LEU A 103 -0.79 -10.52 5.91
C LEU A 103 -2.23 -11.05 6.07
N ASN A 104 -2.67 -11.26 7.31
CA ASN A 104 -4.04 -11.71 7.60
C ASN A 104 -5.10 -10.67 7.18
N TYR A 105 -4.87 -9.38 7.43
CA TYR A 105 -5.79 -8.33 6.98
C TYR A 105 -5.78 -8.16 5.46
N LEU A 106 -4.64 -8.37 4.79
CA LEU A 106 -4.57 -8.41 3.33
C LEU A 106 -5.41 -9.56 2.76
N THR A 107 -5.33 -10.74 3.37
CA THR A 107 -6.20 -11.88 3.04
C THR A 107 -7.69 -11.53 3.16
N LEU A 108 -8.09 -10.80 4.21
CA LEU A 108 -9.47 -10.32 4.33
C LEU A 108 -9.86 -9.37 3.20
N ALA A 109 -8.96 -8.46 2.81
CA ALA A 109 -9.20 -7.51 1.72
C ALA A 109 -9.37 -8.21 0.36
N ILE A 110 -8.58 -9.26 0.11
CA ILE A 110 -8.70 -10.10 -1.08
C ILE A 110 -10.01 -10.88 -1.07
N LYS A 111 -10.34 -11.51 0.07
CA LYS A 111 -11.59 -12.26 0.20
C LYS A 111 -12.81 -11.37 0.00
N ALA A 112 -12.80 -10.17 0.57
CA ALA A 112 -13.88 -9.20 0.43
C ALA A 112 -14.12 -8.78 -1.03
N ALA A 113 -13.07 -8.69 -1.86
CA ALA A 113 -13.20 -8.42 -3.30
C ALA A 113 -13.90 -9.56 -4.06
N SER A 114 -13.69 -10.81 -3.64
CA SER A 114 -14.32 -11.98 -4.27
C SER A 114 -15.82 -12.13 -3.94
N ILE A 115 -16.30 -11.53 -2.85
CA ILE A 115 -17.68 -11.68 -2.38
C ILE A 115 -18.59 -10.71 -3.13
N HIS A 116 -19.61 -11.26 -3.79
CA HIS A 116 -20.63 -10.48 -4.50
C HIS A 116 -21.99 -10.73 -3.85
N CYS A 117 -22.48 -9.75 -3.08
CA CYS A 117 -23.80 -9.83 -2.43
C CYS A 117 -24.82 -8.97 -3.17
N LYS A 118 -26.02 -9.52 -3.42
CA LYS A 118 -27.16 -8.77 -4.00
C LYS A 118 -28.05 -8.12 -2.94
N LYS A 119 -27.83 -8.43 -1.66
CA LYS A 119 -28.64 -7.92 -0.53
C LYS A 119 -27.88 -6.79 0.16
N GLU A 120 -28.55 -5.64 0.29
CA GLU A 120 -28.01 -4.43 0.92
C GLU A 120 -27.48 -4.67 2.35
N GLU A 121 -28.22 -5.42 3.18
CA GLU A 121 -27.82 -5.71 4.56
C GLU A 121 -26.50 -6.49 4.65
N LEU A 122 -26.26 -7.41 3.71
CA LEU A 122 -25.03 -8.19 3.65
C LEU A 122 -23.87 -7.35 3.12
N GLU A 123 -24.14 -6.44 2.18
CA GLU A 123 -23.13 -5.50 1.68
C GLU A 123 -22.70 -4.50 2.76
N GLN A 124 -23.63 -3.99 3.57
CA GLN A 124 -23.29 -3.14 4.72
C GLN A 124 -22.46 -3.89 5.76
N ARG A 125 -22.77 -5.17 6.00
CA ARG A 125 -21.96 -6.01 6.89
C ARG A 125 -20.56 -6.24 6.32
N LEU A 126 -20.43 -6.41 5.01
CA LEU A 126 -19.14 -6.53 4.33
C LEU A 126 -18.33 -5.23 4.44
N GLU A 127 -18.97 -4.08 4.23
CA GLU A 127 -18.35 -2.75 4.33
C GLU A 127 -17.78 -2.47 5.72
N ASN A 128 -18.47 -2.93 6.78
CA ASN A 128 -18.00 -2.83 8.16
C ASN A 128 -16.76 -3.69 8.44
N ILE A 129 -16.57 -4.80 7.70
CA ILE A 129 -15.42 -5.68 7.86
C ILE A 129 -14.23 -5.12 7.08
N VAL A 130 -14.43 -4.90 5.77
CA VAL A 130 -13.47 -4.32 4.82
C VAL A 130 -14.18 -3.25 3.98
N PRO A 131 -13.75 -1.98 4.08
CA PRO A 131 -14.29 -0.91 3.25
C PRO A 131 -14.12 -1.19 1.77
N GLN A 132 -15.09 -0.83 0.92
CA GLN A 132 -15.07 -1.09 -0.52
C GLN A 132 -13.80 -0.55 -1.19
N ARG A 133 -13.37 0.64 -0.76
CA ARG A 133 -12.14 1.29 -1.23
C ARG A 133 -10.86 0.50 -0.93
N ALA A 134 -10.86 -0.38 0.07
CA ALA A 134 -9.69 -1.16 0.48
C ALA A 134 -9.70 -2.60 -0.06
N ARG A 135 -10.73 -3.01 -0.80
CA ARG A 135 -10.83 -4.36 -1.39
C ARG A 135 -9.86 -4.47 -2.57
N VAL A 136 -9.15 -5.59 -2.71
CA VAL A 136 -8.14 -5.77 -3.78
C VAL A 136 -8.27 -7.14 -4.41
N ASN A 137 -8.15 -7.21 -5.74
CA ASN A 137 -8.20 -8.48 -6.46
C ASN A 137 -6.91 -9.28 -6.25
N SER A 138 -7.02 -10.61 -6.12
CA SER A 138 -5.88 -11.51 -5.94
C SER A 138 -4.85 -11.41 -7.05
N GLU A 139 -5.29 -11.13 -8.29
CA GLU A 139 -4.43 -10.97 -9.47
C GLU A 139 -3.46 -9.78 -9.35
N ASN A 140 -3.85 -8.74 -8.60
CA ASN A 140 -3.07 -7.52 -8.42
C ASN A 140 -2.10 -7.59 -7.23
N VAL A 141 -2.08 -8.73 -6.50
CA VAL A 141 -1.27 -8.90 -5.29
C VAL A 141 -0.20 -9.96 -5.51
N GLY A 142 1.05 -9.60 -5.23
CA GLY A 142 2.18 -10.53 -5.13
C GLY A 142 2.73 -10.48 -3.71
N ILE A 143 2.94 -11.65 -3.10
CA ILE A 143 3.55 -11.77 -1.78
C ILE A 143 4.83 -12.57 -1.93
N TYR A 144 5.89 -12.07 -1.32
CA TYR A 144 7.21 -12.66 -1.37
C TYR A 144 7.71 -12.84 0.05
N GLU A 145 8.32 -13.99 0.29
CA GLU A 145 8.98 -14.36 1.54
C GLU A 145 10.48 -14.39 1.29
N ILE A 146 11.26 -13.91 2.26
CA ILE A 146 12.71 -14.04 2.28
C ILE A 146 13.03 -15.18 3.24
N ASP A 147 13.68 -16.23 2.74
CA ASP A 147 14.08 -17.36 3.58
C ASP A 147 15.31 -17.05 4.46
N ASN A 148 15.63 -17.96 5.38
CA ASN A 148 16.77 -17.82 6.28
C ASN A 148 18.14 -17.78 5.54
N ASP A 149 18.19 -18.25 4.30
CA ASP A 149 19.38 -18.21 3.43
C ASP A 149 19.43 -16.91 2.57
N GLY A 150 18.46 -16.00 2.76
CA GLY A 150 18.35 -14.74 2.02
C GLY A 150 17.77 -14.87 0.61
N LYS A 151 17.18 -16.01 0.24
CA LYS A 151 16.54 -16.21 -1.06
C LYS A 151 15.09 -15.72 -1.01
N ILE A 152 14.69 -15.03 -2.08
CA ILE A 152 13.33 -14.53 -2.26
C ILE A 152 12.51 -15.61 -2.95
N ARG A 153 11.37 -15.96 -2.35
CA ARG A 153 10.39 -16.89 -2.91
C ARG A 153 9.03 -16.25 -2.96
N GLN A 154 8.32 -16.41 -4.06
CA GLN A 154 6.91 -15.99 -4.11
C GLN A 154 6.07 -16.99 -3.31
N LEU A 155 5.19 -16.48 -2.47
CA LEU A 155 4.28 -17.32 -1.69
C LEU A 155 3.20 -17.90 -2.60
N ASP A 156 2.94 -19.20 -2.48
CA ASP A 156 1.88 -19.85 -3.25
C ASP A 156 0.49 -19.34 -2.83
N LYS A 157 -0.40 -19.25 -3.82
CA LYS A 157 -1.81 -18.89 -3.62
C LYS A 157 -2.65 -20.16 -3.59
N TYR A 158 -3.50 -20.30 -2.58
CA TYR A 158 -4.53 -21.34 -2.51
C TYR A 158 -5.91 -20.67 -2.54
N LEU A 159 -6.73 -21.00 -3.55
CA LEU A 159 -8.06 -20.37 -3.76
C LEU A 159 -8.01 -18.84 -3.80
N ASP A 160 -7.06 -18.26 -4.55
CA ASP A 160 -6.84 -16.81 -4.67
C ASP A 160 -6.41 -16.10 -3.39
N ILE A 161 -6.24 -16.83 -2.30
CA ILE A 161 -5.81 -16.33 -1.00
C ILE A 161 -4.35 -16.76 -0.78
N PRO A 162 -3.52 -15.94 -0.12
CA PRO A 162 -2.17 -16.36 0.26
C PRO A 162 -2.23 -17.63 1.11
N SER A 163 -1.32 -18.58 0.87
CA SER A 163 -1.24 -19.78 1.69
C SER A 163 -1.05 -19.44 3.17
N ASP A 164 -1.80 -20.13 4.03
CA ASP A 164 -1.68 -20.00 5.48
C ASP A 164 -0.42 -20.69 6.03
N GLU A 165 0.28 -21.46 5.19
CA GLU A 165 1.55 -22.13 5.52
C GLU A 165 2.78 -21.22 5.36
N ASN A 166 2.60 -19.90 5.47
CA ASN A 166 3.72 -18.94 5.43
C ASN A 166 4.49 -18.89 6.76
N PHE A 167 5.76 -18.46 6.72
CA PHE A 167 6.64 -18.43 7.89
C PHE A 167 6.05 -17.67 9.09
N LEU A 168 5.38 -16.53 8.84
CA LEU A 168 4.81 -15.69 9.90
C LEU A 168 3.65 -16.41 10.62
N ASN A 169 2.75 -17.04 9.86
CA ASN A 169 1.62 -17.78 10.43
C ASN A 169 2.05 -19.09 11.10
N VAL A 170 3.09 -19.75 10.57
CA VAL A 170 3.72 -20.91 11.23
C VAL A 170 4.32 -20.51 12.57
N SER A 171 5.07 -19.41 12.63
CA SER A 171 5.68 -18.89 13.86
C SER A 171 4.64 -18.56 14.94
N LEU A 172 3.49 -17.99 14.54
CA LEU A 172 2.37 -17.77 15.45
C LEU A 172 1.80 -19.08 16.00
N ARG A 173 1.57 -20.08 15.13
CA ARG A 173 1.02 -21.38 15.53
C ARG A 173 1.95 -22.13 16.49
N GLU A 174 3.26 -22.08 16.24
CA GLU A 174 4.26 -22.70 17.12
C GLU A 174 4.24 -22.08 18.52
N THR A 175 4.17 -20.75 18.60
CA THR A 175 4.10 -20.03 19.88
C THR A 175 2.86 -20.44 20.68
N ASN A 176 1.69 -20.52 20.02
CA ASN A 176 0.45 -20.95 20.68
C ASN A 176 0.56 -22.40 21.18
N LYS A 177 1.14 -23.29 20.37
CA LYS A 177 1.33 -24.69 20.75
C LYS A 177 2.23 -24.83 21.97
N LEU A 178 3.35 -24.09 22.02
CA LEU A 178 4.23 -24.10 23.19
C LEU A 178 3.51 -23.63 24.45
N PHE A 179 2.59 -22.67 24.33
CA PHE A 179 1.77 -22.23 25.45
C PHE A 179 0.77 -23.31 25.89
N ASP A 180 0.11 -23.97 24.95
CA ASP A 180 -0.79 -25.10 25.23
C ASP A 180 -0.04 -26.24 25.95
N ASP A 181 1.17 -26.57 25.50
CA ASP A 181 2.04 -27.58 26.13
C ASP A 181 2.39 -27.19 27.58
N LEU A 182 2.62 -25.89 27.86
CA LEU A 182 2.89 -25.40 29.21
C LEU A 182 1.65 -25.48 30.12
N LEU A 183 0.46 -25.21 29.60
CA LEU A 183 -0.79 -25.36 30.35
C LEU A 183 -1.04 -26.82 30.73
N GLU A 184 -0.78 -27.76 29.82
CA GLU A 184 -0.88 -29.20 30.11
C GLU A 184 0.09 -29.61 31.23
N ILE A 185 1.32 -29.10 31.21
CA ILE A 185 2.30 -29.34 32.27
C ILE A 185 1.85 -28.74 33.60
N GLU A 186 1.26 -27.54 33.60
CA GLU A 186 0.72 -26.90 34.81
C GLU A 186 -0.39 -27.75 35.43
N ASP A 187 -1.33 -28.23 34.62
CA ASP A 187 -2.43 -29.09 35.05
C ASP A 187 -1.92 -30.42 35.65
N LEU A 188 -0.89 -31.00 35.06
CA LEU A 188 -0.24 -32.23 35.56
C LEU A 188 0.55 -31.99 36.86
N CYS A 189 1.16 -30.82 37.03
CA CYS A 189 1.88 -30.44 38.26
C CYS A 189 0.94 -30.09 39.42
N ALA A 190 -0.30 -29.72 39.12
CA ALA A 190 -1.32 -29.36 40.11
C ALA A 190 -2.06 -30.59 40.71
N GLN A 191 -1.78 -31.80 40.21
CA GLN A 191 -2.27 -33.08 40.74
C GLN A 191 -1.30 -33.70 41.75
#